data_AF-A0A1M6XR44-F1
#
_entry.id   AF-A0A1M6XR44-F1
#
_cell.length_a   1.000
_cell.length_b   1.000
_cell.length_c   1.000
_cell.angle_alpha   90.00
_cell.angle_beta   90.00
_cell.angle_gamma   90.00
#
_symmetry.space_group_name_H-M   'P 1'
#
loop_
_entity.id
_entity.type
_entity.pdbx_description
1 polymer ?
#
loop_
_entity_poly.entity_id
_entity_poly.type
_entity_poly.pdbx_seq_one_letter_code
_entity_poly.pdbx_strand_id
1 'polypeptide(L)' 'MLRIIIVSIAGLLFAYPVMVLGTWILVRFWDRPKKETKRSLWISIIVAWTIVVTKIAGIW' A
#
# COMPACT_ATOMS: atom_id res chain seq x y z
N MET A 1 -17.77 -6.73 11.61
CA MET A 1 -17.81 -6.79 10.13
C MET A 1 -17.76 -5.42 9.46
N LEU A 2 -18.68 -4.48 9.76
CA LEU A 2 -18.70 -3.15 9.11
C LEU A 2 -17.37 -2.37 9.18
N ARG A 3 -16.68 -2.38 10.33
CA ARG A 3 -15.35 -1.76 10.50
C ARG A 3 -14.29 -2.30 9.53
N ILE A 4 -14.27 -3.60 9.26
CA ILE A 4 -13.29 -4.23 8.36
C ILE A 4 -13.56 -3.82 6.91
N ILE A 5 -14.83 -3.69 6.53
CA ILE A 5 -15.25 -3.27 5.18
C ILE A 5 -14.84 -1.81 4.93
N ILE A 6 -15.13 -0.90 5.86
CA ILE A 6 -14.77 0.51 5.75
C ILE A 6 -13.25 0.68 5.65
N VAL A 7 -12.51 -0.07 6.48
CA VAL A 7 -11.05 -0.07 6.46
C VAL A 7 -10.54 -0.61 5.13
N SER A 8 -11.07 -1.73 4.63
CA SER A 8 -10.73 -2.31 3.32
C SER A 8 -10.92 -1.34 2.16
N ILE A 9 -12.04 -0.62 2.15
CA ILE A 9 -12.34 0.39 1.12
C ILE A 9 -11.38 1.58 1.23
N ALA A 10 -11.17 2.10 2.44
CA ALA A 10 -10.23 3.20 2.67
C ALA A 10 -8.80 2.81 2.22
N GLY A 11 -8.35 1.60 2.55
CA GLY A 11 -7.04 1.08 2.14
C GLY A 11 -6.83 1.05 0.64
N LEU A 12 -7.81 0.57 -0.10
CA LEU A 12 -7.79 0.55 -1.56
C LEU A 12 -7.70 1.96 -2.15
N LEU A 13 -8.44 2.91 -1.57
CA LEU A 13 -8.43 4.31 -2.01
C LEU A 13 -7.09 5.00 -1.77
N PHE A 14 -6.39 4.69 -0.67
CA PHE A 14 -5.08 5.26 -0.37
C PHE A 14 -3.91 4.53 -1.06
N ALA A 15 -4.05 3.24 -1.37
CA ALA A 15 -3.02 2.45 -2.02
C ALA A 15 -2.61 3.02 -3.39
N TYR A 16 -3.58 3.43 -4.21
CA TYR A 16 -3.32 3.96 -5.54
C TYR A 16 -2.50 5.27 -5.54
N PRO A 17 -2.89 6.34 -4.84
CA PRO A 17 -2.12 7.58 -4.80
C PRO A 17 -0.74 7.38 -4.15
N VAL A 18 -0.64 6.58 -3.08
CA VAL A 18 0.65 6.25 -2.44
C VAL A 18 1.60 5.57 -3.43
N MET A 19 1.08 4.69 -4.27
CA MET A 19 1.88 4.01 -5.27
C MET A 19 2.32 4.96 -6.39
N VAL A 20 1.43 5.84 -6.89
CA VAL A 20 1.78 6.82 -7.93
C VAL A 20 2.85 7.79 -7.41
N LEU A 21 2.67 8.35 -6.21
CA LEU A 21 3.64 9.24 -5.56
C LEU A 21 4.94 8.52 -5.23
N GLY A 22 4.89 7.35 -4.61
CA GLY A 22 6.07 6.57 -4.24
C GLY A 22 6.90 6.18 -5.45
N THR A 23 6.26 5.74 -6.55
CA THR A 23 6.97 5.41 -7.78
C THR A 23 7.56 6.67 -8.42
N TRP A 24 6.84 7.79 -8.41
CA TRP A 24 7.34 9.06 -8.95
C TRP A 24 8.56 9.57 -8.19
N ILE A 25 8.53 9.56 -6.84
CA ILE A 25 9.65 9.98 -5.99
C ILE A 25 10.87 9.07 -6.22
N LEU A 26 10.70 7.76 -6.14
CA LEU A 26 11.81 6.82 -6.25
C LEU A 26 12.46 6.81 -7.64
N VAL A 27 11.69 7.07 -8.69
CA VAL A 27 12.23 7.18 -10.04
C VAL A 27 12.93 8.53 -10.25
N ARG A 28 12.35 9.63 -9.73
CA ARG A 28 12.89 10.97 -9.96
C ARG A 28 14.11 11.30 -9.11
N PHE A 29 14.20 10.76 -7.89
CA PHE A 29 15.28 11.07 -6.96
C PHE A 29 16.34 9.97 -6.83
N TRP A 30 16.06 8.73 -7.27
CA TRP A 30 16.94 7.58 -7.07
C TRP A 30 17.28 6.81 -8.35
N ASP A 31 16.88 7.29 -9.53
CA ASP A 31 17.12 6.65 -10.85
C ASP A 31 16.75 5.15 -10.90
N ARG A 32 15.83 4.72 -10.03
CA ARG A 32 15.45 3.31 -9.95
C ARG A 32 14.61 2.90 -11.16
N PRO A 33 14.77 1.67 -11.67
CA PRO A 33 13.93 1.16 -12.75
C PRO A 33 12.45 1.19 -12.35
N LYS A 34 11.63 1.93 -13.12
CA LYS A 34 10.17 2.11 -12.90
C LYS A 34 9.44 0.80 -12.62
N LYS A 35 9.80 -0.25 -13.35
CA LYS A 35 9.12 -1.55 -13.33
C LYS A 35 9.33 -2.31 -12.02
N GLU A 36 10.57 -2.31 -11.50
CA GLU A 36 10.90 -2.98 -10.23
C GLU A 36 10.39 -2.19 -9.04
N THR A 37 10.50 -0.86 -9.09
CA THR A 37 10.04 0.05 -8.04
C THR A 37 8.54 -0.07 -7.82
N LYS A 38 7.75 -0.07 -8.91
CA LYS A 38 6.30 -0.25 -8.85
C LYS A 38 5.93 -1.61 -8.25
N ARG A 39 6.65 -2.68 -8.63
CA ARG A 39 6.42 -4.04 -8.10
C ARG A 39 6.76 -4.12 -6.60
N SER A 40 7.89 -3.56 -6.19
CA SER A 40 8.31 -3.51 -4.79
C SER A 40 7.33 -2.72 -3.93
N LEU A 41 6.88 -1.54 -4.39
CA LEU A 41 5.88 -0.74 -3.69
C LEU A 41 4.54 -1.48 -3.54
N TRP A 42 4.10 -2.20 -4.58
CA TRP A 42 2.91 -3.05 -4.48
C TRP A 42 3.02 -4.11 -3.39
N ILE A 43 4.16 -4.79 -3.30
CA ILE A 43 4.40 -5.81 -2.26
C ILE A 43 4.36 -5.16 -0.88
N SER A 44 5.05 -4.02 -0.70
CA SER A 44 5.05 -3.30 0.58
C SER A 44 3.65 -2.84 1.00
N ILE A 45 2.84 -2.36 0.05
CA ILE A 45 1.45 -1.95 0.32
C ILE A 45 0.60 -3.15 0.73
N ILE A 46 0.71 -4.29 0.03
CA ILE A 46 -0.04 -5.51 0.38
C ILE A 46 0.32 -5.98 1.79
N VAL A 47 1.61 -6.03 2.12
CA VAL A 47 2.08 -6.45 3.45
C VAL A 47 1.60 -5.49 4.54
N ALA A 48 1.74 -4.18 4.34
CA ALA A 48 1.23 -3.18 5.27
C ALA A 48 -0.29 -3.29 5.45
N TRP A 49 -1.02 -3.55 4.36
CA TRP A 49 -2.46 -3.74 4.38
C TRP A 49 -2.87 -4.97 5.20
N THR A 50 -2.19 -6.10 5.02
CA THR A 50 -2.44 -7.32 5.80
C THR A 50 -2.25 -7.08 7.30
N ILE A 51 -1.20 -6.33 7.69
CA ILE A 51 -0.92 -5.98 9.10
C ILE A 51 -2.04 -5.11 9.69
N VAL A 52 -2.52 -4.12 8.92
CA VAL A 52 -3.62 -3.24 9.37
C VAL A 52 -4.91 -4.04 9.55
N VAL A 53 -5.22 -4.94 8.61
CA VAL A 53 -6.40 -5.81 8.69
C VAL A 53 -6.32 -6.76 9.89
N THR A 54 -5.18 -7.40 10.16
CA THR A 54 -5.03 -8.28 11.33
C THR A 54 -5.15 -7.53 12.65
N LYS A 55 -4.60 -6.31 12.76
CA LYS A 55 -4.82 -5.45 13.94
C LYS A 55 -6.29 -5.07 14.12
N ILE A 56 -6.98 -4.72 13.04
CA ILE A 56 -8.38 -4.29 13.11
C ILE A 56 -9.34 -5.46 13.34
N ALA A 57 -8.95 -6.66 12.92
CA ALA A 57 -9.64 -7.90 13.26
C ALA A 57 -9.48 -8.28 14.74
N GLY A 58 -8.62 -7.60 15.51
CA GLY A 58 -8.39 -7.90 16.93
C GLY A 58 -7.64 -9.22 17.16
N ILE A 59 -6.90 -9.70 16.15
CA ILE A 59 -6.08 -10.91 16.23
C ILE A 59 -4.77 -10.62 17.00
N TRP A 60 -4.55 -9.37 17.41
CA TRP A 60 -3.37 -8.85 18.10
C TRP A 60 -3.73 -7.74 19.08
#